data_AF-A0A7W2RPM1-F1
#
_entry.id   AF-A0A7W2RPM1-F1
#
_cell.length_a   1.000
_cell.length_b   1.000
_cell.length_c   1.000
_cell.angle_alpha   90.00
_cell.angle_beta   90.00
_cell.angle_gamma   90.00
#
_symmetry.space_group_name_H-M   'P 1'
#
loop_
_entity.id
_entity.type
_entity.pdbx_description
1 polymer ?
#
loop_
_entity_poly.entity_id
_entity_poly.type
_entity_poly.pdbx_seq_one_letter_code
_entity_poly.pdbx_strand_id
1 'polypeptide(L)'
;MQDMDEHQYQILEMLFFDGGNTKSVYQRIGDKNQAIFNGEIKLDEIWINREIVKEINGSHRLSPLNARLTNTFSLTKSNVVGLNSDSKIKPILLVYTLANKEQLIAHYTSIINKLAEDGLFPETSSKSISVVAWVTRKKDDETQITLPSYYPNYSREQKKPKSECNCLAQYLIFFEQTNNSLKPIASNIKNAILKSLRVANIKDDDEKLFKESTFKKLLQEKSTLDEKVVKFEKNIYLWSINVMRGNHKHVLGEIQAYIISIFSEFFSQYTPCNNFLYDNYVINDISVATEIEDCNLIFNTVHGVKGQTHLATLYLESFYNSEYESTQMSEVFSGLSSLELISTVENEITQLKGEIIELNILGKPGSKTREKKIITLNNRIDNIKKYSKMLYVGFSRPTHLLAFAVEENRFNELAINEDVWDVAYI
;
A
#
# COMPACT_ATOMS: atom_id res chain seq x y z
N MET A 1 -9.52 -4.75 12.28
CA MET A 1 -10.17 -3.55 12.88
C MET A 1 -9.62 -2.26 12.30
N GLN A 2 -8.30 -2.11 12.27
CA GLN A 2 -7.54 -0.92 11.89
C GLN A 2 -7.75 -0.41 10.45
N ASP A 3 -8.20 -1.25 9.53
CA ASP A 3 -8.38 -0.90 8.10
C ASP A 3 -9.84 -0.68 7.71
N MET A 4 -10.75 -0.67 8.69
CA MET A 4 -12.17 -0.49 8.41
C MET A 4 -12.50 0.98 8.12
N ASP A 5 -13.50 1.19 7.28
CA ASP A 5 -14.15 2.49 7.16
C ASP A 5 -15.06 2.76 8.37
N GLU A 6 -15.37 4.04 8.60
CA GLU A 6 -16.17 4.48 9.75
C GLU A 6 -17.52 3.77 9.81
N HIS A 7 -18.21 3.66 8.66
CA HIS A 7 -19.50 2.97 8.58
C HIS A 7 -19.40 1.48 8.94
N GLN A 8 -18.31 0.81 8.53
CA GLN A 8 -18.08 -0.61 8.87
C GLN A 8 -17.85 -0.77 10.36
N TYR A 9 -17.04 0.12 10.96
CA TYR A 9 -16.81 0.15 12.40
C TYR A 9 -18.11 0.38 13.17
N GLN A 10 -18.90 1.40 12.79
CA GLN A 10 -20.16 1.74 13.45
C GLN A 10 -21.18 0.60 13.39
N ILE A 11 -21.36 -0.04 12.22
CA ILE A 11 -22.30 -1.17 12.07
C ILE A 11 -21.91 -2.32 13.02
N LEU A 12 -20.63 -2.67 13.12
CA LEU A 12 -20.18 -3.75 13.99
C LEU A 12 -20.34 -3.40 15.47
N GLU A 13 -20.04 -2.16 15.86
CA GLU A 13 -20.27 -1.70 17.24
C GLU A 13 -21.77 -1.72 17.59
N MET A 14 -22.64 -1.25 16.70
CA MET A 14 -24.10 -1.25 16.94
C MET A 14 -24.68 -2.66 17.05
N LEU A 15 -24.29 -3.58 16.17
CA LEU A 15 -24.89 -4.92 16.13
C LEU A 15 -24.33 -5.88 17.19
N PHE A 16 -23.03 -5.79 17.48
CA PHE A 16 -22.33 -6.81 18.27
C PHE A 16 -21.79 -6.30 19.61
N PHE A 17 -21.77 -4.99 19.86
CA PHE A 17 -21.43 -4.43 21.17
C PHE A 17 -22.61 -3.76 21.85
N ASP A 18 -23.32 -2.89 21.13
CA ASP A 18 -24.47 -2.12 21.62
C ASP A 18 -24.23 -1.50 23.01
N GLY A 19 -23.09 -0.84 23.18
CA GLY A 19 -22.69 -0.24 24.47
C GLY A 19 -22.52 -1.24 25.62
N GLY A 20 -22.40 -2.54 25.33
CA GLY A 20 -22.35 -3.62 26.32
C GLY A 20 -23.70 -4.31 26.59
N ASN A 21 -24.77 -3.95 25.88
CA ASN A 21 -26.11 -4.50 26.11
C ASN A 21 -26.39 -5.81 25.35
N THR A 22 -25.55 -6.19 24.38
CA THR A 22 -25.73 -7.46 23.68
C THR A 22 -25.24 -8.65 24.50
N LYS A 23 -25.80 -9.83 24.23
CA LYS A 23 -25.28 -11.12 24.76
C LYS A 23 -24.03 -11.61 24.02
N SER A 24 -23.64 -10.94 22.94
CA SER A 24 -22.53 -11.36 22.08
C SER A 24 -21.18 -10.96 22.69
N VAL A 25 -20.18 -11.82 22.55
CA VAL A 25 -18.79 -11.49 22.89
C VAL A 25 -18.08 -11.00 21.63
N TYR A 26 -17.94 -9.68 21.48
CA TYR A 26 -17.28 -9.06 20.34
C TYR A 26 -15.88 -8.55 20.69
N GLN A 27 -14.87 -9.22 20.13
CA GLN A 27 -13.46 -8.89 20.30
C GLN A 27 -12.90 -8.17 19.07
N ARG A 28 -12.04 -7.17 19.32
CA ARG A 28 -11.47 -6.28 18.31
C ARG A 28 -9.96 -6.49 18.28
N ILE A 29 -9.46 -7.05 17.17
CA ILE A 29 -8.04 -7.38 17.00
C ILE A 29 -7.45 -6.53 15.86
N GLY A 30 -6.25 -6.02 16.08
CA GLY A 30 -5.51 -5.22 15.10
C GLY A 30 -4.37 -4.42 15.72
N ASP A 31 -3.66 -3.71 14.86
CA ASP A 31 -2.57 -2.79 15.23
C ASP A 31 -2.85 -1.43 14.59
N LYS A 32 -3.04 -0.39 15.40
CA LYS A 32 -3.34 0.98 14.95
C LYS A 32 -2.16 1.63 14.23
N ASN A 33 -0.93 1.26 14.57
CA ASN A 33 0.27 1.74 13.89
C ASN A 33 0.38 1.20 12.46
N GLN A 34 -0.37 0.13 12.14
CA GLN A 34 -0.43 -0.44 10.79
C GLN A 34 -1.65 0.04 9.98
N ALA A 35 -2.38 1.06 10.44
CA ALA A 35 -3.55 1.61 9.73
C ALA A 35 -3.15 2.51 8.55
N ILE A 36 -2.72 1.90 7.44
CA ILE A 36 -2.31 2.58 6.20
C ILE A 36 -3.19 2.24 4.97
N PHE A 37 -4.36 1.60 5.17
CA PHE A 37 -5.25 1.27 4.05
C PHE A 37 -6.05 2.52 3.59
N ASN A 38 -6.34 2.64 2.28
CA ASN A 38 -7.08 3.70 1.56
C ASN A 38 -6.30 4.79 0.78
N GLY A 39 -5.00 4.62 0.48
CA GLY A 39 -4.26 5.51 -0.45
C GLY A 39 -3.94 6.90 0.11
N GLU A 40 -4.82 7.46 0.93
CA GLU A 40 -4.58 8.51 1.90
C GLU A 40 -4.61 7.88 3.30
N ILE A 41 -3.54 8.08 4.06
CA ILE A 41 -3.44 7.57 5.42
C ILE A 41 -4.50 8.30 6.25
N LYS A 42 -5.50 7.56 6.73
CA LYS A 42 -6.49 8.13 7.63
C LYS A 42 -5.80 8.59 8.91
N LEU A 43 -5.89 9.88 9.16
CA LEU A 43 -5.39 10.52 10.37
C LEU A 43 -6.42 10.43 11.50
N ASP A 44 -7.70 10.35 11.14
CA ASP A 44 -8.78 10.16 12.10
C ASP A 44 -8.74 8.76 12.70
N GLU A 45 -8.68 8.72 14.03
CA GLU A 45 -8.67 7.48 14.80
C GLU A 45 -10.10 6.93 14.93
N ILE A 46 -10.58 6.30 13.86
CA ILE A 46 -11.91 5.65 13.82
C ILE A 46 -12.02 4.57 14.91
N TRP A 47 -10.92 3.87 15.18
CA TRP A 47 -10.88 2.79 16.15
C TRP A 47 -10.59 3.31 17.56
N ILE A 48 -11.65 3.56 18.34
CA ILE A 48 -11.54 4.02 19.72
C ILE A 48 -11.40 2.84 20.69
N ASN A 49 -10.45 2.95 21.62
CA ASN A 49 -10.25 1.94 22.66
C ASN A 49 -11.47 1.88 23.60
N ARG A 50 -11.85 0.66 24.01
CA ARG A 50 -12.81 0.47 25.12
C ARG A 50 -12.04 0.53 26.44
N GLU A 51 -12.78 0.55 27.55
CA GLU A 51 -12.20 0.58 28.90
C GLU A 51 -11.17 -0.55 29.13
N ILE A 52 -11.46 -1.75 28.65
CA ILE A 52 -10.56 -2.90 28.75
C ILE A 52 -9.84 -3.10 27.41
N VAL A 53 -8.52 -2.91 27.42
CA VAL A 53 -7.62 -3.25 26.31
C VAL A 53 -6.60 -4.28 26.80
N LYS A 54 -6.44 -5.36 26.03
CA LYS A 54 -5.38 -6.34 26.25
C LYS A 54 -4.34 -6.19 25.16
N GLU A 55 -3.08 -6.14 25.55
CA GLU A 55 -1.97 -5.96 24.61
C GLU A 55 -1.29 -7.29 24.29
N ILE A 56 -0.92 -7.47 23.02
CA ILE A 56 -0.02 -8.52 22.56
C ILE A 56 1.21 -7.80 22.00
N ASN A 57 2.18 -7.57 22.87
CA ASN A 57 3.36 -6.76 22.58
C ASN A 57 4.56 -7.58 22.10
N GLY A 58 4.62 -8.88 22.42
CA GLY A 58 5.71 -9.76 21.99
C GLY A 58 5.71 -10.07 20.50
N SER A 59 6.80 -9.79 19.81
CA SER A 59 7.01 -10.09 18.39
C SER A 59 8.12 -11.12 18.21
N HIS A 60 7.75 -12.34 17.83
CA HIS A 60 8.71 -13.37 17.39
C HIS A 60 9.34 -13.08 16.01
N ARG A 61 8.89 -12.02 15.35
CA ARG A 61 9.43 -11.57 14.07
C ARG A 61 10.62 -10.65 14.27
N LEU A 62 10.43 -9.59 15.06
CA LEU A 62 11.42 -8.52 15.21
C LEU A 62 12.48 -8.90 16.23
N SER A 63 13.74 -8.61 15.90
CA SER A 63 14.82 -8.61 16.89
C SER A 63 14.62 -7.45 17.89
N PRO A 64 15.24 -7.51 19.08
CA PRO A 64 15.22 -6.39 20.02
C PRO A 64 15.70 -5.07 19.39
N LEU A 65 16.70 -5.13 18.50
CA LEU A 65 17.25 -3.96 17.80
C LEU A 65 16.23 -3.37 16.82
N ASN A 66 15.64 -4.20 15.95
CA ASN A 66 14.63 -3.75 14.99
C ASN A 66 13.37 -3.26 15.70
N ALA A 67 12.95 -3.89 16.79
CA ALA A 67 11.80 -3.46 17.59
C ALA A 67 12.04 -2.11 18.26
N ARG A 68 13.23 -1.89 18.84
CA ARG A 68 13.61 -0.60 19.44
C ARG A 68 13.50 0.54 18.43
N LEU A 69 14.07 0.36 17.23
CA LEU A 69 13.99 1.35 16.16
C LEU A 69 12.55 1.51 15.65
N THR A 70 11.84 0.42 15.38
CA THR A 70 10.45 0.48 14.87
C THR A 70 9.54 1.25 15.83
N ASN A 71 9.72 1.08 17.14
CA ASN A 71 8.91 1.76 18.15
C ASN A 71 9.11 3.28 18.19
N THR A 72 10.23 3.82 17.71
CA THR A 72 10.39 5.29 17.63
C THR A 72 9.38 5.91 16.68
N PHE A 73 8.90 5.16 15.68
CA PHE A 73 7.87 5.58 14.73
C PHE A 73 6.44 5.21 15.17
N SER A 74 6.25 4.66 16.37
CA SER A 74 4.92 4.32 16.90
C SER A 74 4.12 5.58 17.20
N LEU A 75 2.82 5.55 16.88
CA LEU A 75 1.84 6.57 17.28
C LEU A 75 0.96 6.11 18.45
N THR A 76 1.22 4.93 19.00
CA THR A 76 0.55 4.43 20.19
C THR A 76 1.55 4.14 21.30
N LYS A 77 1.07 4.14 22.54
CA LYS A 77 1.90 3.82 23.71
C LYS A 77 2.21 2.32 23.83
N SER A 78 1.56 1.48 23.03
CA SER A 78 1.72 0.03 23.03
C SER A 78 2.91 -0.37 22.16
N ASN A 79 4.10 -0.32 22.76
CA ASN A 79 5.35 -0.66 22.07
C ASN A 79 5.49 -2.16 21.82
N VAL A 80 6.08 -2.52 20.67
CA VAL A 80 6.39 -3.90 20.31
C VAL A 80 7.69 -4.33 20.99
N VAL A 81 7.68 -5.48 21.65
CA VAL A 81 8.86 -6.11 22.24
C VAL A 81 9.40 -7.14 21.26
N GLY A 82 10.61 -6.93 20.74
CA GLY A 82 11.28 -7.90 19.88
C GLY A 82 11.73 -9.13 20.67
N LEU A 83 11.24 -10.31 20.29
CA LEU A 83 11.56 -11.60 20.90
C LEU A 83 12.40 -12.50 19.99
N ASN A 84 12.69 -12.06 18.77
CA ASN A 84 13.54 -12.81 17.86
C ASN A 84 15.02 -12.66 18.28
N SER A 85 15.57 -13.72 18.87
CA SER A 85 16.99 -13.78 19.27
C SER A 85 17.94 -14.17 18.14
N ASP A 86 17.40 -14.57 16.98
CA ASP A 86 18.19 -15.15 15.88
C ASP A 86 18.98 -14.08 15.10
N SER A 87 18.53 -12.82 15.15
CA SER A 87 19.24 -11.69 14.56
C SER A 87 19.81 -10.75 15.61
N LYS A 88 21.11 -10.46 15.47
CA LYS A 88 21.83 -9.42 16.22
C LYS A 88 22.32 -8.29 15.31
N ILE A 89 21.87 -8.28 14.05
CA ILE A 89 22.28 -7.30 13.06
C ILE A 89 21.59 -5.97 13.40
N LYS A 90 22.38 -4.89 13.47
CA LYS A 90 21.83 -3.54 13.61
C LYS A 90 21.15 -3.10 12.31
N PRO A 91 20.11 -2.26 12.39
CA PRO A 91 19.61 -1.53 11.24
C PRO A 91 20.74 -0.77 10.52
N ILE A 92 20.69 -0.71 9.19
CA ILE A 92 21.72 -0.04 8.37
C ILE A 92 21.14 1.20 7.68
N LEU A 93 21.83 2.33 7.77
CA LEU A 93 21.62 3.48 6.89
C LEU A 93 22.54 3.38 5.68
N LEU A 94 21.93 3.26 4.50
CA LEU A 94 22.65 3.29 3.22
C LEU A 94 22.65 4.72 2.69
N VAL A 95 23.82 5.35 2.72
CA VAL A 95 24.01 6.72 2.26
C VAL A 95 24.44 6.71 0.80
N TYR A 96 23.65 7.34 -0.06
CA TYR A 96 23.89 7.38 -1.50
C TYR A 96 23.94 8.83 -2.03
N THR A 97 24.57 9.02 -3.18
CA THR A 97 24.53 10.29 -3.93
C THR A 97 23.63 10.13 -5.16
N LEU A 98 23.08 11.23 -5.69
CA LEU A 98 22.28 11.19 -6.91
C LEU A 98 23.01 10.53 -8.11
N ALA A 99 24.34 10.55 -8.11
CA ALA A 99 25.19 9.95 -9.13
C ALA A 99 25.30 8.42 -9.01
N ASN A 100 25.20 7.86 -7.81
CA ASN A 100 25.39 6.42 -7.56
C ASN A 100 24.11 5.68 -7.12
N LYS A 101 22.95 6.36 -7.06
CA LYS A 101 21.66 5.79 -6.63
C LYS A 101 21.28 4.45 -7.29
N GLU A 102 21.72 4.19 -8.53
CA GLU A 102 21.45 2.93 -9.25
C GLU A 102 22.32 1.76 -8.77
N GLN A 103 23.43 2.03 -8.08
CA GLN A 103 24.32 1.02 -7.49
C GLN A 103 23.81 0.50 -6.14
N LEU A 104 22.82 1.18 -5.56
CA LEU A 104 22.31 0.94 -4.22
C LEU A 104 21.80 -0.49 -4.03
N ILE A 105 21.08 -1.03 -5.01
CA ILE A 105 20.56 -2.40 -4.96
C ILE A 105 21.71 -3.42 -4.96
N ALA A 106 22.72 -3.21 -5.80
CA ALA A 106 23.89 -4.09 -5.87
C ALA A 106 24.70 -4.06 -4.57
N HIS A 107 24.90 -2.88 -3.98
CA HIS A 107 25.57 -2.73 -2.68
C HIS A 107 24.80 -3.41 -1.55
N TYR A 108 23.48 -3.25 -1.52
CA TYR A 108 22.64 -3.93 -0.53
C TYR A 108 22.73 -5.45 -0.63
N THR A 109 22.71 -6.00 -1.84
CA THR A 109 22.91 -7.44 -2.07
C THR A 109 24.30 -7.91 -1.61
N SER A 110 25.35 -7.12 -1.86
CA SER A 110 26.70 -7.42 -1.40
C SER A 110 26.78 -7.49 0.14
N ILE A 111 26.12 -6.57 0.85
CA ILE A 111 26.02 -6.58 2.31
C ILE A 111 25.35 -7.87 2.80
N ILE A 112 24.23 -8.27 2.17
CA ILE A 112 23.52 -9.51 2.54
C ILE A 112 24.41 -10.73 2.33
N ASN A 113 25.09 -10.82 1.18
CA ASN A 113 25.98 -11.94 0.87
C ASN A 113 27.11 -12.05 1.89
N LYS A 114 27.75 -10.92 2.24
CA LYS A 114 28.79 -10.88 3.26
C LYS A 114 28.27 -11.33 4.63
N LEU A 115 27.10 -10.84 5.05
CA LEU A 115 26.50 -11.27 6.32
C LEU A 115 26.16 -12.76 6.33
N ALA A 116 25.81 -13.34 5.18
CA ALA A 116 25.57 -14.77 5.04
C ALA A 116 26.88 -15.58 5.11
N GLU A 117 27.94 -15.12 4.44
CA GLU A 117 29.30 -15.69 4.53
C GLU A 117 29.84 -15.67 5.98
N ASP A 118 29.56 -14.60 6.72
CA ASP A 118 29.93 -14.45 8.12
C ASP A 118 29.06 -15.29 9.08
N GLY A 119 28.05 -16.00 8.56
CA GLY A 119 27.12 -16.82 9.36
C GLY A 119 26.16 -16.00 10.24
N LEU A 120 26.03 -14.70 9.98
CA LEU A 120 25.16 -13.78 10.70
C LEU A 120 23.77 -13.66 10.06
N PHE A 121 23.64 -14.11 8.82
CA PHE A 121 22.40 -14.07 8.05
C PHE A 121 22.08 -15.48 7.53
N PRO A 122 20.85 -15.97 7.70
CA PRO A 122 20.50 -17.32 7.27
C PRO A 122 20.46 -17.43 5.74
N GLU A 123 20.64 -18.64 5.23
CA GLU A 123 20.54 -18.90 3.79
C GLU A 123 19.18 -18.44 3.23
N THR A 124 19.23 -17.76 2.08
CA THR A 124 18.13 -17.08 1.41
C THR A 124 17.13 -18.03 0.71
N SER A 125 17.19 -19.33 1.00
CA SER A 125 16.45 -20.39 0.30
C SER A 125 14.95 -20.46 0.65
N SER A 126 14.49 -19.74 1.69
CA SER A 126 13.09 -19.85 2.16
C SER A 126 12.36 -18.55 2.51
N LYS A 127 13.04 -17.40 2.59
CA LYS A 127 12.41 -16.12 2.98
C LYS A 127 12.84 -14.99 2.05
N SER A 128 11.88 -14.14 1.70
CA SER A 128 12.07 -13.04 0.76
C SER A 128 12.95 -11.94 1.32
N ILE A 129 13.83 -11.40 0.47
CA ILE A 129 14.48 -10.10 0.69
C ILE A 129 13.65 -9.08 -0.08
N SER A 130 13.14 -8.06 0.60
CA SER A 130 12.25 -7.09 -0.04
C SER A 130 12.90 -5.71 -0.13
N VAL A 131 12.70 -5.05 -1.27
CA VAL A 131 13.01 -3.65 -1.49
C VAL A 131 11.69 -2.89 -1.56
N VAL A 132 11.49 -1.92 -0.67
CA VAL A 132 10.21 -1.26 -0.51
C VAL A 132 10.37 0.25 -0.62
N ALA A 133 9.39 0.91 -1.22
CA ALA A 133 9.30 2.37 -1.21
C ALA A 133 7.85 2.80 -0.96
N TRP A 134 7.64 4.04 -0.53
CA TRP A 134 6.29 4.59 -0.52
C TRP A 134 5.80 4.80 -1.96
N VAL A 135 6.61 5.49 -2.77
CA VAL A 135 6.28 5.82 -4.16
C VAL A 135 7.06 4.96 -5.13
N THR A 136 6.33 4.19 -5.93
CA THR A 136 6.90 3.26 -6.92
C THR A 136 6.52 3.61 -8.36
N ARG A 137 6.02 4.82 -8.58
CA ARG A 137 5.74 5.34 -9.93
C ARG A 137 6.84 6.32 -10.30
N LYS A 138 7.23 6.33 -11.58
CA LYS A 138 8.21 7.28 -12.10
C LYS A 138 7.66 8.71 -11.98
N LYS A 139 8.55 9.65 -11.67
CA LYS A 139 8.30 11.09 -11.69
C LYS A 139 8.96 11.70 -12.92
N ASP A 140 8.38 12.78 -13.43
CA ASP A 140 8.92 13.51 -14.59
C ASP A 140 10.20 14.27 -14.24
N ASP A 141 10.28 14.74 -12.99
CA ASP A 141 11.43 15.44 -12.44
C ASP A 141 12.45 14.43 -11.89
N GLU A 142 13.65 14.41 -12.48
CA GLU A 142 14.73 13.51 -12.09
C GLU A 142 15.28 13.77 -10.68
N THR A 143 15.00 14.94 -10.09
CA THR A 143 15.34 15.27 -8.70
C THR A 143 14.34 14.67 -7.70
N GLN A 144 13.16 14.23 -8.16
CA GLN A 144 12.14 13.57 -7.35
C GLN A 144 12.35 12.06 -7.37
N ILE A 145 13.21 11.59 -6.47
CA ILE A 145 13.65 10.20 -6.41
C ILE A 145 12.50 9.30 -5.93
N THR A 146 12.25 8.23 -6.66
CA THR A 146 11.24 7.19 -6.35
C THR A 146 11.84 5.82 -6.65
N LEU A 147 11.13 4.71 -6.39
CA LEU A 147 11.70 3.37 -6.63
C LEU A 147 12.34 3.20 -8.03
N PRO A 148 11.70 3.60 -9.15
CA PRO A 148 12.31 3.52 -10.48
C PRO A 148 13.62 4.31 -10.64
N SER A 149 13.90 5.29 -9.79
CA SER A 149 15.14 6.06 -9.81
C SER A 149 16.35 5.27 -9.26
N TYR A 150 16.11 4.30 -8.36
CA TYR A 150 17.15 3.41 -7.83
C TYR A 150 17.30 2.15 -8.67
N TYR A 151 16.23 1.75 -9.34
CA TYR A 151 16.21 0.54 -10.15
C TYR A 151 15.38 0.79 -11.42
N PRO A 152 15.99 1.33 -12.49
CA PRO A 152 15.28 1.72 -13.72
C PRO A 152 14.53 0.59 -14.41
N ASN A 153 14.96 -0.66 -14.20
CA ASN A 153 14.29 -1.86 -14.72
C ASN A 153 12.98 -2.17 -13.98
N TYR A 154 12.69 -1.50 -12.86
CA TYR A 154 11.42 -1.61 -12.17
C TYR A 154 10.32 -0.94 -13.00
N SER A 155 9.45 -1.76 -13.60
CA SER A 155 8.22 -1.31 -14.23
C SER A 155 7.02 -1.77 -13.40
N ARG A 156 6.34 -0.82 -12.76
CA ARG A 156 4.97 -1.06 -12.25
C ARG A 156 3.95 -1.07 -13.38
N GLU A 157 4.31 -0.49 -14.52
CA GLU A 157 3.49 -0.55 -15.71
C GLU A 157 3.53 -1.98 -16.24
N GLN A 158 2.41 -2.67 -16.12
CA GLN A 158 2.05 -3.57 -17.18
C GLN A 158 1.87 -2.69 -18.42
N LYS A 159 2.87 -2.63 -19.29
CA LYS A 159 2.72 -1.94 -20.58
C LYS A 159 1.43 -2.46 -21.20
N LYS A 160 0.41 -1.59 -21.35
CA LYS A 160 -0.67 -1.84 -22.30
C LYS A 160 0.05 -2.24 -23.60
N PRO A 161 -0.16 -3.45 -24.15
CA PRO A 161 0.25 -3.69 -25.51
C PRO A 161 -0.40 -2.59 -26.35
N LYS A 162 0.37 -1.94 -27.25
CA LYS A 162 -0.21 -1.03 -28.25
C LYS A 162 -1.23 -1.75 -29.16
N SER A 163 -1.31 -3.08 -29.09
CA SER A 163 -2.27 -3.94 -29.75
C SER A 163 -3.46 -4.25 -28.84
N GLU A 164 -4.66 -4.38 -29.42
CA GLU A 164 -5.85 -4.88 -28.72
C GLU A 164 -5.57 -6.14 -27.88
N CYS A 165 -6.20 -6.27 -26.71
CA CYS A 165 -6.12 -7.50 -25.92
C CYS A 165 -6.68 -8.68 -26.73
N ASN A 166 -5.88 -9.74 -26.89
CA ASN A 166 -6.16 -10.89 -27.76
C ASN A 166 -6.87 -12.04 -27.05
N CYS A 167 -6.84 -12.10 -25.70
CA CYS A 167 -7.56 -13.11 -24.93
C CYS A 167 -8.16 -12.54 -23.64
N LEU A 168 -9.09 -13.28 -23.05
CA LEU A 168 -9.89 -12.87 -21.89
C LEU A 168 -9.02 -12.57 -20.66
N ALA A 169 -7.99 -13.38 -20.41
CA ALA A 169 -7.09 -13.19 -19.28
C ALA A 169 -6.44 -11.80 -19.27
N GLN A 170 -6.03 -11.29 -20.44
CA GLN A 170 -5.37 -9.98 -20.58
C GLN A 170 -6.23 -8.80 -20.07
N TYR A 171 -7.55 -8.87 -20.20
CA TYR A 171 -8.45 -7.83 -19.72
C TYR A 171 -8.51 -7.76 -18.18
N LEU A 172 -8.20 -8.85 -17.48
CA LEU A 172 -8.14 -8.87 -16.02
C LEU A 172 -6.80 -8.41 -15.48
N ILE A 173 -5.82 -8.22 -16.36
CA ILE A 173 -4.44 -7.92 -16.01
C ILE A 173 -4.17 -6.45 -16.38
N PHE A 174 -4.34 -6.10 -17.66
CA PHE A 174 -3.99 -4.79 -18.22
C PHE A 174 -5.04 -3.70 -17.95
N PHE A 175 -5.07 -3.17 -16.74
CA PHE A 175 -5.86 -2.00 -16.40
C PHE A 175 -5.02 -0.93 -15.69
N GLU A 176 -5.48 0.32 -15.79
CA GLU A 176 -4.84 1.41 -15.06
C GLU A 176 -5.07 1.21 -13.56
N GLN A 177 -4.01 0.87 -12.83
CA GLN A 177 -4.06 0.79 -11.38
C GLN A 177 -4.23 2.21 -10.82
N THR A 178 -5.47 2.62 -10.62
CA THR A 178 -5.80 3.81 -9.83
C THR A 178 -6.13 3.35 -8.42
N ASN A 179 -5.45 3.89 -7.41
CA ASN A 179 -5.56 3.42 -6.02
C ASN A 179 -6.98 3.61 -5.43
N ASN A 180 -7.83 4.42 -6.07
CA ASN A 180 -9.11 4.87 -5.52
C ASN A 180 -10.32 4.58 -6.45
N SER A 181 -10.19 3.72 -7.47
CA SER A 181 -11.32 3.44 -8.36
C SER A 181 -11.36 2.01 -8.90
N LEU A 182 -12.53 1.38 -8.79
CA LEU A 182 -12.86 0.14 -9.49
C LEU A 182 -13.19 0.40 -10.98
N LYS A 183 -13.38 1.66 -11.38
CA LYS A 183 -13.85 2.03 -12.72
C LYS A 183 -12.98 1.47 -13.86
N PRO A 184 -11.63 1.51 -13.79
CA PRO A 184 -10.78 0.93 -14.84
C PRO A 184 -10.98 -0.59 -14.97
N ILE A 185 -11.05 -1.30 -13.84
CA ILE A 185 -11.24 -2.76 -13.80
C ILE A 185 -12.62 -3.12 -14.34
N ALA A 186 -13.67 -2.46 -13.83
CA ALA A 186 -15.04 -2.68 -14.25
C ALA A 186 -15.21 -2.44 -15.76
N SER A 187 -14.62 -1.35 -16.29
CA SER A 187 -14.64 -1.07 -17.72
C SER A 187 -13.93 -2.15 -18.53
N ASN A 188 -12.78 -2.64 -18.06
CA ASN A 188 -12.06 -3.71 -18.74
C ASN A 188 -12.84 -5.03 -18.76
N ILE A 189 -13.45 -5.43 -17.65
CA ILE A 189 -14.29 -6.63 -17.59
C ILE A 189 -15.47 -6.51 -18.56
N LYS A 190 -16.16 -5.36 -18.57
CA LYS A 190 -17.25 -5.10 -19.53
C LYS A 190 -16.76 -5.19 -20.98
N ASN A 191 -15.59 -4.61 -21.29
CA ASN A 191 -14.98 -4.68 -22.61
C ASN A 191 -14.59 -6.11 -22.99
N ALA A 192 -14.14 -6.93 -22.05
CA ALA A 192 -13.81 -8.34 -22.29
C ALA A 192 -15.04 -9.14 -22.72
N ILE A 193 -16.16 -8.93 -22.03
CA ILE A 193 -17.44 -9.56 -22.37
C ILE A 193 -17.89 -9.12 -23.78
N LEU A 194 -17.86 -7.82 -24.07
CA LEU A 194 -18.20 -7.29 -25.40
C LEU A 194 -17.25 -7.78 -26.50
N LYS A 195 -15.96 -7.93 -26.20
CA LYS A 195 -14.96 -8.46 -27.14
C LYS A 195 -15.26 -9.92 -27.48
N SER A 196 -15.75 -10.72 -26.52
CA SER A 196 -16.15 -12.11 -26.80
C SER A 196 -17.24 -12.21 -27.90
N LEU A 197 -18.26 -11.35 -27.83
CA LEU A 197 -19.30 -11.21 -28.85
C LEU A 197 -18.71 -10.76 -30.20
N ARG A 198 -17.81 -9.76 -30.18
CA ARG A 198 -17.16 -9.25 -31.39
C ARG A 198 -16.32 -10.30 -32.10
N VAL A 199 -15.54 -11.10 -31.36
CA VAL A 199 -14.69 -12.17 -31.94
C VAL A 199 -15.55 -13.29 -32.53
N ALA A 200 -16.73 -13.55 -31.96
CA ALA A 200 -17.73 -14.46 -32.52
C ALA A 200 -18.55 -13.83 -33.67
N ASN A 201 -18.26 -12.59 -34.07
CA ASN A 201 -18.99 -11.82 -35.08
C ASN A 201 -20.49 -11.67 -34.79
N ILE A 202 -20.85 -11.59 -33.51
CA ILE A 202 -22.22 -11.37 -33.05
C ILE A 202 -22.53 -9.87 -33.07
N LYS A 203 -23.67 -9.52 -33.67
CA LYS A 203 -24.15 -8.15 -33.86
C LYS A 203 -25.54 -7.97 -33.25
N ASP A 204 -25.91 -6.72 -32.99
CA ASP A 204 -27.26 -6.37 -32.59
C ASP A 204 -28.23 -6.39 -33.78
N ASP A 205 -29.52 -6.13 -33.51
CA ASP A 205 -30.60 -6.15 -34.50
C ASP A 205 -30.39 -5.11 -35.63
N ASP A 206 -29.54 -4.10 -35.42
CA ASP A 206 -29.16 -3.09 -36.41
C ASP A 206 -27.89 -3.47 -37.20
N GLU A 207 -27.45 -4.73 -37.12
CA GLU A 207 -26.22 -5.24 -37.76
C GLU A 207 -24.93 -4.53 -37.26
N LYS A 208 -24.96 -3.94 -36.05
CA LYS A 208 -23.83 -3.24 -35.44
C LYS A 208 -23.20 -4.07 -34.33
N LEU A 209 -21.93 -3.78 -34.05
CA LEU A 209 -21.22 -4.39 -32.93
C LEU A 209 -21.78 -3.87 -31.60
N PHE A 210 -21.99 -4.80 -30.65
CA PHE A 210 -22.46 -4.47 -29.31
C PHE A 210 -21.57 -3.45 -28.61
N LYS A 211 -22.22 -2.47 -27.97
CA LYS A 211 -21.65 -1.52 -27.02
C LYS A 211 -22.25 -1.81 -25.64
N GLU A 212 -21.70 -1.23 -24.58
CA GLU A 212 -22.24 -1.43 -23.22
C GLU A 212 -23.74 -1.09 -23.14
N SER A 213 -24.18 0.00 -23.78
CA SER A 213 -25.58 0.41 -23.79
C SER A 213 -26.50 -0.58 -24.52
N THR A 214 -26.08 -1.09 -25.69
CA THR A 214 -26.91 -2.04 -26.45
C THR A 214 -26.91 -3.43 -25.84
N PHE A 215 -25.80 -3.85 -25.21
CA PHE A 215 -25.75 -5.09 -24.44
C PHE A 215 -26.63 -5.03 -23.19
N LYS A 216 -26.64 -3.91 -22.47
CA LYS A 216 -27.57 -3.70 -21.35
C LYS A 216 -29.02 -3.73 -21.81
N LYS A 217 -29.33 -3.10 -22.94
CA LYS A 217 -30.68 -3.14 -23.53
C LYS A 217 -31.12 -4.58 -23.82
N LEU A 218 -30.23 -5.40 -24.40
CA LEU A 218 -30.49 -6.83 -24.61
C LEU A 218 -30.78 -7.56 -23.29
N LEU A 219 -30.00 -7.31 -22.23
CA LEU A 219 -30.24 -7.91 -20.93
C LEU A 219 -31.61 -7.50 -20.36
N GLN A 220 -32.01 -6.23 -20.53
CA GLN A 220 -33.32 -5.71 -20.09
C GLN A 220 -34.46 -6.39 -20.84
N GLU A 221 -34.41 -6.41 -22.17
CA GLU A 221 -35.44 -6.99 -23.04
C GLU A 221 -35.64 -8.50 -22.78
N LYS A 222 -34.63 -9.18 -22.24
CA LYS A 222 -34.66 -10.61 -21.91
C LYS A 222 -34.75 -10.89 -20.40
N SER A 223 -35.18 -9.91 -19.60
CA SER A 223 -35.33 -10.04 -18.16
C SER A 223 -36.71 -9.60 -17.67
N THR A 224 -37.17 -10.24 -16.60
CA THR A 224 -38.32 -9.75 -15.83
C THR A 224 -37.79 -8.83 -14.75
N LEU A 225 -38.35 -7.61 -14.64
CA LEU A 225 -38.00 -6.64 -13.59
C LEU A 225 -36.48 -6.34 -13.48
N ASP A 226 -35.78 -6.20 -14.62
CA ASP A 226 -34.36 -5.85 -14.72
C ASP A 226 -33.37 -6.81 -14.00
N GLU A 227 -33.81 -8.00 -13.58
CA GLU A 227 -33.03 -8.91 -12.74
C GLU A 227 -31.66 -9.23 -13.36
N LYS A 228 -31.59 -9.38 -14.67
CA LYS A 228 -30.34 -9.70 -15.37
C LYS A 228 -29.37 -8.52 -15.43
N VAL A 229 -29.86 -7.29 -15.53
CA VAL A 229 -29.02 -6.09 -15.47
C VAL A 229 -28.46 -5.92 -14.07
N VAL A 230 -29.29 -6.11 -13.05
CA VAL A 230 -28.87 -6.05 -11.65
C VAL A 230 -27.81 -7.12 -11.37
N LYS A 231 -28.04 -8.36 -11.83
CA LYS A 231 -27.07 -9.46 -11.70
C LYS A 231 -25.76 -9.16 -12.45
N PHE A 232 -25.84 -8.60 -13.66
CA PHE A 232 -24.67 -8.20 -14.44
C PHE A 232 -23.83 -7.16 -13.69
N GLU A 233 -24.42 -6.05 -13.24
CA GLU A 233 -23.67 -5.01 -12.53
C GLU A 233 -23.14 -5.50 -11.18
N LYS A 234 -23.89 -6.34 -10.46
CA LYS A 234 -23.43 -6.99 -9.23
C LYS A 234 -22.20 -7.86 -9.49
N ASN A 235 -22.22 -8.67 -10.54
CA ASN A 235 -21.08 -9.51 -10.91
C ASN A 235 -19.87 -8.65 -11.31
N ILE A 236 -20.05 -7.61 -12.12
CA ILE A 236 -18.96 -6.67 -12.48
C ILE A 236 -18.32 -6.08 -11.21
N TYR A 237 -19.13 -5.64 -10.24
CA TYR A 237 -18.63 -5.10 -8.98
C TYR A 237 -17.83 -6.13 -8.18
N LEU A 238 -18.38 -7.33 -7.97
CA LEU A 238 -17.73 -8.41 -7.22
C LEU A 238 -16.42 -8.87 -7.88
N TRP A 239 -16.42 -9.02 -9.20
CA TRP A 239 -15.23 -9.36 -9.96
C TRP A 239 -14.18 -8.26 -9.88
N SER A 240 -14.60 -7.00 -9.97
CA SER A 240 -13.67 -5.86 -9.86
C SER A 240 -12.97 -5.83 -8.50
N ILE A 241 -13.71 -6.09 -7.41
CA ILE A 241 -13.14 -6.20 -6.06
C ILE A 241 -12.17 -7.37 -5.97
N ASN A 242 -12.54 -8.54 -6.50
CA ASN A 242 -11.70 -9.73 -6.42
C ASN A 242 -10.41 -9.59 -7.24
N VAL A 243 -10.47 -8.97 -8.43
CA VAL A 243 -9.28 -8.60 -9.22
C VAL A 243 -8.39 -7.64 -8.42
N MET A 244 -8.96 -6.58 -7.83
CA MET A 244 -8.21 -5.65 -6.98
C MET A 244 -7.55 -6.34 -5.77
N ARG A 245 -8.17 -7.39 -5.23
CA ARG A 245 -7.64 -8.23 -4.13
C ARG A 245 -6.62 -9.29 -4.59
N GLY A 246 -6.30 -9.38 -5.88
CA GLY A 246 -5.34 -10.34 -6.41
C GLY A 246 -5.93 -11.67 -6.88
N ASN A 247 -7.25 -11.88 -6.78
CA ASN A 247 -7.93 -13.15 -7.08
C ASN A 247 -8.22 -13.37 -8.58
N HIS A 248 -7.25 -13.06 -9.45
CA HIS A 248 -7.41 -13.02 -10.90
C HIS A 248 -7.85 -14.36 -11.51
N LYS A 249 -7.24 -15.47 -11.09
CA LYS A 249 -7.54 -16.82 -11.62
C LYS A 249 -8.98 -17.26 -11.29
N HIS A 250 -9.45 -16.95 -10.09
CA HIS A 250 -10.83 -17.24 -9.69
C HIS A 250 -11.82 -16.43 -10.52
N VAL A 251 -11.60 -15.12 -10.64
CA VAL A 251 -12.43 -14.22 -11.44
C VAL A 251 -12.44 -14.61 -12.91
N LEU A 252 -11.30 -15.06 -13.45
CA LEU A 252 -11.21 -15.56 -14.83
C LEU A 252 -12.18 -16.72 -15.07
N GLY A 253 -12.20 -17.71 -14.16
CA GLY A 253 -13.13 -18.84 -14.25
C GLY A 253 -14.59 -18.42 -14.17
N GLU A 254 -14.93 -17.47 -13.29
CA GLU A 254 -16.30 -16.95 -13.17
C GLU A 254 -16.74 -16.20 -14.42
N ILE A 255 -15.87 -15.37 -15.01
CA ILE A 255 -16.17 -14.64 -16.24
C ILE A 255 -16.27 -15.58 -17.44
N GLN A 256 -15.42 -16.61 -17.53
CA GLN A 256 -15.53 -17.66 -18.56
C GLN A 256 -16.90 -18.35 -18.49
N ALA A 257 -17.30 -18.80 -17.29
CA ALA A 257 -18.60 -19.42 -17.06
C ALA A 257 -19.76 -18.45 -17.41
N TYR A 258 -19.62 -17.18 -17.05
CA TYR A 258 -20.61 -16.17 -17.39
C TYR A 258 -20.72 -15.94 -18.90
N ILE A 259 -19.61 -15.80 -19.64
CA ILE A 259 -19.64 -15.66 -21.10
C ILE A 259 -20.31 -16.88 -21.75
N ILE A 260 -19.98 -18.09 -21.30
CA ILE A 260 -20.63 -19.32 -21.80
C ILE A 260 -22.14 -19.27 -21.55
N SER A 261 -22.56 -18.83 -20.36
CA SER A 261 -23.98 -18.68 -20.04
C SER A 261 -24.69 -17.68 -20.97
N ILE A 262 -24.07 -16.52 -21.24
CA ILE A 262 -24.57 -15.50 -22.16
C ILE A 262 -24.76 -16.07 -23.58
N PHE A 263 -23.78 -16.81 -24.09
CA PHE A 263 -23.90 -17.44 -25.40
C PHE A 263 -25.00 -18.50 -25.42
N SER A 264 -25.03 -19.38 -24.43
CA SER A 264 -26.05 -20.44 -24.37
C SER A 264 -27.48 -19.89 -24.28
N GLU A 265 -27.66 -18.78 -23.57
CA GLU A 265 -28.97 -18.23 -23.27
C GLU A 265 -29.48 -17.28 -24.36
N PHE A 266 -28.60 -16.47 -24.94
CA PHE A 266 -29.00 -15.42 -25.89
C PHE A 266 -28.59 -15.67 -27.33
N PHE A 267 -27.57 -16.50 -27.53
CA PHE A 267 -26.90 -16.70 -28.82
C PHE A 267 -26.62 -18.18 -29.05
N SER A 268 -27.63 -19.04 -28.85
CA SER A 268 -27.49 -20.51 -28.82
C SER A 268 -26.95 -21.12 -30.11
N GLN A 269 -27.05 -20.40 -31.23
CA GLN A 269 -26.49 -20.75 -32.53
C GLN A 269 -24.99 -20.39 -32.68
N TYR A 270 -24.42 -19.67 -31.71
CA TYR A 270 -23.01 -19.29 -31.66
C TYR A 270 -22.31 -19.99 -30.51
N THR A 271 -20.99 -20.16 -30.65
CA THR A 271 -20.14 -20.62 -29.55
C THR A 271 -19.08 -19.55 -29.25
N PRO A 272 -18.73 -19.33 -27.97
CA PRO A 272 -17.63 -18.45 -27.63
C PRO A 272 -16.34 -18.94 -28.29
N CYS A 273 -15.55 -18.02 -28.83
CA CYS A 273 -14.26 -18.40 -29.43
C CYS A 273 -13.34 -18.99 -28.35
N ASN A 274 -13.02 -20.29 -28.47
CA ASN A 274 -12.19 -21.00 -27.50
C ASN A 274 -10.85 -20.32 -27.28
N ASN A 275 -10.20 -19.86 -28.35
CA ASN A 275 -8.92 -19.15 -28.25
C ASN A 275 -9.08 -17.87 -27.41
N PHE A 276 -10.12 -17.06 -27.65
CA PHE A 276 -10.33 -15.86 -26.84
C PHE A 276 -10.62 -16.20 -25.35
N LEU A 277 -11.39 -17.23 -25.05
CA LEU A 277 -11.80 -17.57 -23.67
C LEU A 277 -10.69 -18.26 -22.88
N TYR A 278 -9.95 -19.16 -23.52
CA TYR A 278 -9.06 -20.12 -22.87
C TYR A 278 -7.61 -20.00 -23.29
N ASP A 279 -7.26 -19.14 -24.27
CA ASP A 279 -5.86 -18.89 -24.56
C ASP A 279 -5.21 -18.36 -23.29
N ASN A 280 -4.23 -19.14 -22.83
CA ASN A 280 -3.40 -18.75 -21.74
C ASN A 280 -2.60 -17.55 -22.20
N TYR A 281 -2.90 -16.39 -21.63
CA TYR A 281 -1.85 -15.42 -21.49
C TYR A 281 -0.92 -15.97 -20.42
N VAL A 282 0.22 -16.50 -20.84
CA VAL A 282 1.38 -16.61 -19.94
C VAL A 282 1.76 -15.18 -19.60
N ILE A 283 1.09 -14.64 -18.59
CA ILE A 283 1.82 -13.87 -17.62
C ILE A 283 2.89 -14.85 -17.15
N ASN A 284 4.17 -14.48 -17.19
CA ASN A 284 5.02 -14.92 -16.08
C ASN A 284 4.16 -14.67 -14.83
N ASP A 285 3.80 -15.70 -14.07
CA ASP A 285 2.91 -15.58 -12.91
C ASP A 285 3.41 -14.45 -12.00
N ILE A 286 2.87 -13.24 -12.16
CA ILE A 286 3.31 -12.05 -11.45
C ILE A 286 2.04 -11.38 -10.90
N SER A 287 1.39 -12.15 -10.01
CA SER A 287 0.87 -11.61 -8.74
C SER A 287 1.99 -11.47 -7.70
N VAL A 288 3.21 -11.86 -8.07
CA VAL A 288 4.43 -11.44 -7.42
C VAL A 288 4.66 -9.97 -7.75
N ALA A 289 5.43 -9.27 -6.95
CA ALA A 289 6.22 -8.16 -7.45
C ALA A 289 6.93 -8.59 -8.75
N THR A 290 7.52 -7.67 -9.49
CA THR A 290 8.65 -8.08 -10.32
C THR A 290 9.68 -8.76 -9.40
N GLU A 291 9.63 -10.08 -9.25
CA GLU A 291 10.80 -10.93 -9.02
C GLU A 291 11.54 -10.82 -10.34
N ILE A 292 12.33 -9.76 -10.43
CA ILE A 292 13.43 -9.75 -11.36
C ILE A 292 14.43 -10.65 -10.64
N GLU A 293 14.52 -11.91 -11.11
CA GLU A 293 15.59 -12.85 -10.75
C GLU A 293 16.92 -12.31 -11.27
N ASP A 294 17.36 -11.23 -10.63
CA ASP A 294 18.76 -10.89 -10.42
C ASP A 294 18.87 -10.77 -8.88
N CYS A 295 19.09 -11.91 -8.23
CA CYS A 295 18.98 -12.15 -6.78
C CYS A 295 17.53 -12.18 -6.26
N ASN A 296 17.28 -12.89 -5.14
CA ASN A 296 15.96 -13.12 -4.51
C ASN A 296 15.26 -11.84 -3.96
N LEU A 297 15.29 -10.73 -4.70
CA LEU A 297 14.81 -9.41 -4.32
C LEU A 297 13.38 -9.18 -4.82
N ILE A 298 12.49 -8.82 -3.90
CA ILE A 298 11.08 -8.51 -4.18
C ILE A 298 10.86 -7.00 -4.07
N PHE A 299 10.52 -6.34 -5.18
CA PHE A 299 10.30 -4.88 -5.21
C PHE A 299 8.83 -4.52 -5.04
N ASN A 300 8.47 -3.75 -4.00
CA ASN A 300 7.06 -3.45 -3.76
C ASN A 300 6.84 -2.08 -3.09
N THR A 301 5.57 -1.67 -2.99
CA THR A 301 5.19 -0.56 -2.12
C THR A 301 5.15 -1.02 -0.66
N VAL A 302 5.33 -0.09 0.27
CA VAL A 302 5.09 -0.35 1.72
C VAL A 302 3.68 -0.90 1.98
N HIS A 303 2.68 -0.43 1.22
CA HIS A 303 1.31 -0.94 1.30
C HIS A 303 1.22 -2.41 0.88
N GLY A 304 1.91 -2.78 -0.20
CA GLY A 304 1.89 -4.14 -0.76
C GLY A 304 2.57 -5.18 0.14
N VAL A 305 3.56 -4.77 0.94
CA VAL A 305 4.24 -5.65 1.91
C VAL A 305 3.57 -5.70 3.28
N LYS A 306 2.51 -4.92 3.51
CA LYS A 306 1.80 -4.95 4.77
C LYS A 306 1.28 -6.36 5.06
N GLY A 307 1.48 -6.82 6.30
CA GLY A 307 1.14 -8.18 6.72
C GLY A 307 2.18 -9.25 6.37
N GLN A 308 3.11 -8.96 5.45
CA GLN A 308 4.19 -9.89 5.09
C GLN A 308 5.29 -9.94 6.16
N THR A 309 6.12 -10.98 6.05
CA THR A 309 7.33 -11.19 6.85
C THR A 309 8.50 -11.32 5.88
N HIS A 310 9.53 -10.51 6.06
CA HIS A 310 10.73 -10.56 5.20
C HIS A 310 11.91 -11.13 5.98
N LEU A 311 12.87 -11.70 5.27
CA LEU A 311 14.18 -11.98 5.84
C LEU A 311 14.92 -10.66 6.10
N ALA A 312 14.97 -9.83 5.07
CA ALA A 312 15.51 -8.48 5.12
C ALA A 312 14.63 -7.49 4.36
N THR A 313 14.61 -6.24 4.81
CA THR A 313 13.89 -5.15 4.15
C THR A 313 14.84 -3.99 3.90
N LEU A 314 14.96 -3.58 2.64
CA LEU A 314 15.54 -2.29 2.27
C LEU A 314 14.40 -1.31 2.00
N TYR A 315 14.26 -0.29 2.84
CA TYR A 315 13.35 0.83 2.62
C TYR A 315 14.07 1.92 1.83
N LEU A 316 13.59 2.20 0.62
CA LEU A 316 14.04 3.30 -0.21
C LEU A 316 13.20 4.53 0.10
N GLU A 317 13.82 5.60 0.59
CA GLU A 317 13.12 6.87 0.69
C GLU A 317 12.63 7.31 -0.69
N SER A 318 11.48 7.95 -0.73
CA SER A 318 10.82 8.30 -1.98
C SER A 318 10.06 9.61 -1.86
N PHE A 319 10.21 10.45 -2.86
CA PHE A 319 9.60 11.76 -2.90
C PHE A 319 8.07 11.64 -2.93
N TYR A 320 7.44 12.13 -1.86
CA TYR A 320 6.01 12.09 -1.68
C TYR A 320 5.49 13.46 -1.23
N ASN A 321 4.54 14.03 -1.98
CA ASN A 321 3.85 15.27 -1.63
C ASN A 321 4.80 16.40 -1.17
N SER A 322 5.80 16.70 -2.00
CA SER A 322 6.83 17.75 -1.85
C SER A 322 8.05 17.42 -0.99
N GLU A 323 8.07 16.31 -0.26
CA GLU A 323 9.15 16.02 0.69
C GLU A 323 9.52 14.52 0.77
N TYR A 324 10.66 14.23 1.43
CA TYR A 324 11.16 12.88 1.69
C TYR A 324 10.88 12.43 3.12
N GLU A 325 10.85 11.11 3.34
CA GLU A 325 10.64 10.54 4.67
C GLU A 325 11.71 10.97 5.68
N SER A 326 12.98 11.01 5.27
CA SER A 326 14.10 11.44 6.12
C SER A 326 13.98 12.91 6.53
N THR A 327 13.54 13.80 5.63
CA THR A 327 13.33 15.23 5.93
C THR A 327 12.17 15.42 6.91
N GLN A 328 11.00 14.84 6.62
CA GLN A 328 9.80 15.01 7.44
C GLN A 328 9.93 14.40 8.84
N MET A 329 10.80 13.40 8.98
CA MET A 329 11.00 12.65 10.21
C MET A 329 12.42 12.82 10.76
N SER A 330 13.10 13.92 10.41
CA SER A 330 14.51 14.17 10.76
C SER A 330 14.77 14.10 12.26
N GLU A 331 13.86 14.67 13.07
CA GLU A 331 13.95 14.59 14.53
C GLU A 331 13.81 13.16 15.05
N VAL A 332 13.01 12.32 14.40
CA VAL A 332 12.80 10.92 14.80
C VAL A 332 13.99 10.04 14.39
N PHE A 333 14.55 10.26 13.21
CA PHE A 333 15.83 9.67 12.83
C PHE A 333 16.98 10.09 13.76
N SER A 334 16.87 11.29 14.34
CA SER A 334 17.83 11.83 15.31
C SER A 334 17.60 11.36 16.75
N GLY A 335 16.60 10.50 17.00
CA GLY A 335 16.42 9.81 18.27
C GLY A 335 15.19 10.20 19.09
N LEU A 336 14.39 11.19 18.67
CA LEU A 336 13.07 11.42 19.26
C LEU A 336 12.10 10.30 18.84
N SER A 337 11.08 10.03 19.64
CA SER A 337 9.93 9.27 19.16
C SER A 337 8.91 10.16 18.46
N SER A 338 8.10 9.61 17.56
CA SER A 338 7.01 10.31 16.89
C SER A 338 6.03 10.94 17.89
N LEU A 339 5.76 10.27 19.01
CA LEU A 339 4.89 10.81 20.06
C LEU A 339 5.52 12.01 20.79
N GLU A 340 6.82 11.98 21.06
CA GLU A 340 7.52 13.13 21.66
C GLU A 340 7.59 14.31 20.70
N LEU A 341 7.82 14.06 19.41
CA LEU A 341 7.80 15.09 18.38
C LEU A 341 6.42 15.74 18.27
N ILE A 342 5.35 14.92 18.22
CA ILE A 342 3.96 15.43 18.21
C ILE A 342 3.70 16.27 19.47
N SER A 343 4.06 15.78 20.65
CA SER A 343 3.86 16.51 21.91
C SER A 343 4.61 17.85 21.92
N THR A 344 5.82 17.90 21.36
CA THR A 344 6.59 19.14 21.22
C THR A 344 5.85 20.17 20.37
N VAL A 345 5.28 19.74 19.24
CA VAL A 345 4.50 20.61 18.35
C VAL A 345 3.18 21.04 19.00
N GLU A 346 2.50 20.14 19.73
CA GLU A 346 1.27 20.45 20.47
C GLU A 346 1.49 21.48 21.59
N ASN A 347 2.63 21.40 22.27
CA ASN A 347 3.02 22.38 23.29
C ASN A 347 3.23 23.77 22.67
N GLU A 348 3.89 23.85 21.51
CA GLU A 348 4.05 25.11 20.77
C GLU A 348 2.70 25.70 20.35
N ILE A 349 1.78 24.86 19.85
CA ILE A 349 0.41 25.28 19.53
C ILE A 349 -0.31 25.84 20.76
N THR A 350 -0.16 25.17 21.91
CA THR A 350 -0.79 25.60 23.17
C THR A 350 -0.25 26.95 23.63
N GLN A 351 1.07 27.16 23.54
CA GLN A 351 1.68 28.45 23.83
C GLN A 351 1.14 29.57 22.90
N LEU A 352 1.08 29.31 21.59
CA LEU A 352 0.57 30.28 20.62
C LEU A 352 -0.90 30.65 20.87
N LYS A 353 -1.72 29.69 21.32
CA LYS A 353 -3.12 29.95 21.72
C LYS A 353 -3.18 30.87 22.95
N GLY A 354 -2.32 30.66 23.94
CA GLY A 354 -2.18 31.55 25.10
C GLY A 354 -1.83 32.97 24.69
N GLU A 355 -0.82 33.13 23.81
CA GLU A 355 -0.42 34.45 23.28
C GLU A 355 -1.56 35.16 22.53
N ILE A 356 -2.39 34.44 21.78
CA ILE A 356 -3.55 35.02 21.09
C ILE A 356 -4.54 35.61 22.09
N ILE A 357 -4.84 34.88 23.17
CA ILE A 357 -5.75 35.34 24.23
C ILE A 357 -5.22 36.64 24.85
N GLU A 358 -3.95 36.68 25.21
CA GLU A 358 -3.30 37.87 25.78
C GLU A 358 -3.34 39.07 24.83
N LEU A 359 -3.01 38.87 23.55
CA LEU A 359 -3.04 39.93 22.54
C LEU A 359 -4.45 40.50 22.35
N ASN A 360 -5.47 39.63 22.35
CA ASN A 360 -6.86 40.04 22.21
C ASN A 360 -7.33 40.84 23.43
N ILE A 361 -6.95 40.44 24.64
CA ILE A 361 -7.25 41.20 25.87
C ILE A 361 -6.58 42.58 25.85
N LEU A 362 -5.33 42.65 25.40
CA LEU A 362 -4.54 43.89 25.35
C LEU A 362 -4.84 44.77 24.13
N GLY A 363 -5.73 44.34 23.21
CA GLY A 363 -6.01 45.04 21.96
C GLY A 363 -4.80 45.20 21.04
N LYS A 364 -3.81 44.31 21.14
CA LYS A 364 -2.56 44.37 20.36
C LYS A 364 -2.68 43.59 19.03
N PRO A 365 -2.02 44.05 17.95
CA PRO A 365 -2.01 43.31 16.69
C PRO A 365 -1.15 42.03 16.79
N GLY A 366 -1.38 41.07 15.88
CA GLY A 366 -0.53 39.88 15.72
C GLY A 366 -1.19 38.53 16.02
N SER A 367 -2.46 38.51 16.40
CA SER A 367 -3.26 37.28 16.59
C SER A 367 -3.35 36.47 15.28
N LYS A 368 -3.71 37.12 14.17
CA LYS A 368 -3.81 36.48 12.84
C LYS A 368 -2.55 35.76 12.38
N THR A 369 -1.36 36.30 12.69
CA THR A 369 -0.09 35.66 12.34
C THR A 369 0.12 34.36 13.11
N ARG A 370 -0.24 34.35 14.40
CA ARG A 370 -0.17 33.16 15.26
C ARG A 370 -1.19 32.10 14.86
N GLU A 371 -2.40 32.52 14.49
CA GLU A 371 -3.42 31.63 13.93
C GLU A 371 -2.91 30.91 12.67
N LYS A 372 -2.28 31.63 11.74
CA LYS A 372 -1.64 31.02 10.56
C LYS A 372 -0.55 30.02 10.95
N LYS A 373 0.29 30.37 11.92
CA LYS A 373 1.35 29.46 12.42
C LYS A 373 0.75 28.18 13.04
N ILE A 374 -0.34 28.29 13.80
CA ILE A 374 -1.06 27.13 14.36
C ILE A 374 -1.57 26.22 13.24
N ILE A 375 -2.13 26.77 12.14
CA ILE A 375 -2.56 25.96 10.99
C ILE A 375 -1.37 25.18 10.39
N THR A 376 -0.22 25.84 10.20
CA THR A 376 0.99 25.16 9.71
C THR A 376 1.47 24.06 10.66
N LEU A 377 1.44 24.29 11.97
CA LEU A 377 1.84 23.28 12.97
C LEU A 377 0.87 22.08 13.02
N ASN A 378 -0.44 22.31 12.85
CA ASN A 378 -1.39 21.20 12.73
C ASN A 378 -1.11 20.34 11.48
N ASN A 379 -0.87 20.98 10.33
CA ASN A 379 -0.47 20.25 9.11
C ASN A 379 0.84 19.47 9.31
N ARG A 380 1.76 20.01 10.11
CA ARG A 380 3.00 19.32 10.49
C ARG A 380 2.71 18.06 11.33
N ILE A 381 1.81 18.13 12.31
CA ILE A 381 1.37 16.97 13.11
C ILE A 381 0.79 15.89 12.18
N ASP A 382 -0.04 16.29 11.23
CA ASP A 382 -0.66 15.38 10.27
C ASP A 382 0.37 14.68 9.40
N ASN A 383 1.38 15.41 8.91
CA ASN A 383 2.53 14.82 8.22
C ASN A 383 3.31 13.87 9.12
N ILE A 384 3.66 14.26 10.35
CA ILE A 384 4.38 13.39 11.28
C ILE A 384 3.63 12.06 11.45
N LYS A 385 2.32 12.09 11.69
CA LYS A 385 1.48 10.89 11.81
C LYS A 385 1.51 10.04 10.54
N LYS A 386 1.41 10.68 9.37
CA LYS A 386 1.41 10.03 8.06
C LYS A 386 2.71 9.27 7.81
N TYR A 387 3.84 9.96 7.93
CA TYR A 387 5.16 9.40 7.68
C TYR A 387 5.54 8.34 8.73
N SER A 388 5.19 8.57 10.00
CA SER A 388 5.38 7.59 11.08
C SER A 388 4.73 6.24 10.77
N LYS A 389 3.47 6.22 10.32
CA LYS A 389 2.78 4.97 9.96
C LYS A 389 3.45 4.24 8.81
N MET A 390 3.94 4.96 7.79
CA MET A 390 4.62 4.35 6.64
C MET A 390 5.95 3.71 7.02
N LEU A 391 6.78 4.45 7.75
CA LEU A 391 8.06 3.95 8.25
C LEU A 391 7.84 2.79 9.21
N TYR A 392 6.91 2.91 10.15
CA TYR A 392 6.55 1.83 11.09
C TYR A 392 6.13 0.55 10.34
N VAL A 393 5.28 0.65 9.31
CA VAL A 393 4.87 -0.53 8.54
C VAL A 393 6.06 -1.15 7.83
N GLY A 394 6.92 -0.38 7.16
CA GLY A 394 8.12 -0.90 6.52
C GLY A 394 9.10 -1.55 7.50
N PHE A 395 9.35 -0.89 8.63
CA PHE A 395 10.36 -1.28 9.62
C PHE A 395 9.92 -2.48 10.47
N SER A 396 8.62 -2.77 10.52
CA SER A 396 8.06 -3.93 11.21
C SER A 396 8.01 -5.22 10.36
N ARG A 397 8.52 -5.20 9.12
CA ARG A 397 8.54 -6.37 8.22
C ARG A 397 9.71 -7.35 8.40
N PRO A 398 10.97 -6.90 8.56
CA PRO A 398 12.13 -7.79 8.51
C PRO A 398 12.30 -8.60 9.80
N THR A 399 12.79 -9.83 9.64
CA THR A 399 13.19 -10.68 10.76
C THR A 399 14.65 -10.46 11.16
N HIS A 400 15.53 -10.21 10.18
CA HIS A 400 16.96 -10.09 10.41
C HIS A 400 17.45 -8.67 10.17
N LEU A 401 17.53 -8.25 8.91
CA LEU A 401 18.14 -6.98 8.52
C LEU A 401 17.06 -5.97 8.11
N LEU A 402 17.14 -4.78 8.70
CA LEU A 402 16.45 -3.59 8.24
C LEU A 402 17.50 -2.63 7.66
N ALA A 403 17.29 -2.16 6.45
CA ALA A 403 18.09 -1.10 5.85
C ALA A 403 17.19 0.06 5.42
N PHE A 404 17.69 1.29 5.51
CA PHE A 404 17.03 2.48 5.01
C PHE A 404 18.01 3.26 4.12
N ALA A 405 17.61 3.55 2.89
CA ALA A 405 18.39 4.35 1.96
C ALA A 405 18.06 5.83 2.10
N VAL A 406 19.10 6.66 2.22
CA VAL A 406 19.01 8.10 2.36
C VAL A 406 20.07 8.81 1.50
N GLU A 407 19.68 9.90 0.85
CA GLU A 407 20.60 10.71 0.06
C GLU A 407 21.53 11.52 0.96
N GLU A 408 22.78 11.67 0.53
CA GLU A 408 23.87 12.23 1.32
C GLU A 408 23.57 13.62 1.89
N ASN A 409 22.98 14.54 1.10
CA ASN A 409 22.67 15.87 1.62
C ASN A 409 21.64 15.81 2.75
N ARG A 410 20.60 14.98 2.61
CA ARG A 410 19.61 14.77 3.68
C ARG A 410 20.23 14.07 4.88
N PHE A 411 21.08 13.07 4.67
CA PHE A 411 21.81 12.40 5.74
C PHE A 411 22.65 13.38 6.57
N ASN A 412 23.34 14.32 5.92
CA ASN A 412 24.17 15.33 6.57
C ASN A 412 23.38 16.31 7.45
N GLU A 413 22.05 16.40 7.27
CA GLU A 413 21.16 17.18 8.12
C GLU A 413 20.67 16.40 9.36
N LEU A 414 20.93 15.09 9.44
CA LEU A 414 20.49 14.22 10.53
C LEU A 414 21.56 14.06 11.61
N ALA A 415 21.13 13.96 12.88
CA ALA A 415 22.01 13.60 13.99
C ALA A 415 21.87 12.10 14.30
N ILE A 416 22.59 11.25 13.57
CA ILE A 416 22.44 9.80 13.66
C ILE A 416 23.07 9.22 14.93
N ASN A 417 22.33 8.34 15.59
CA ASN A 417 22.82 7.55 16.73
C ASN A 417 23.43 6.22 16.24
N GLU A 418 24.76 6.11 16.32
CA GLU A 418 25.53 4.91 15.92
C GLU A 418 25.30 3.68 16.82
N ASP A 419 24.72 3.85 18.01
CA ASP A 419 24.27 2.71 18.82
C ASP A 419 23.03 2.04 18.22
N VAL A 420 22.28 2.76 17.38
CA VAL A 420 21.05 2.29 16.72
C VAL A 420 21.34 1.87 15.28
N TRP A 421 22.08 2.68 14.54
CA TRP A 421 22.33 2.49 13.12
C TRP A 421 23.79 2.19 12.84
N ASP A 422 24.04 1.20 11.99
CA ASP A 422 25.30 1.12 11.25
C ASP A 422 25.17 1.96 9.97
N VAL A 423 26.21 2.69 9.59
CA VAL A 423 26.20 3.55 8.40
C VAL A 423 27.09 2.94 7.33
N ALA A 424 26.57 2.81 6.11
CA ALA A 424 27.33 2.36 4.94
C ALA A 424 27.13 3.33 3.78
N TYR A 425 28.23 3.80 3.22
CA TYR A 425 28.25 4.66 2.03
C TYR A 425 28.31 3.81 0.77
N ILE A 426 27.60 4.25 -0.27
CA ILE A 426 27.57 3.61 -1.59
C ILE A 426 28.57 4.27 -2.51
#